data_AF-A0AAZ1WWW7-F1
#
_entry.id   AF-A0AAZ1WWW7-F1
#
_cell.length_a   1.000
_cell.length_b   1.000
_cell.length_c   1.000
_cell.angle_alpha   90.00
_cell.angle_beta   90.00
_cell.angle_gamma   90.00
#
_symmetry.space_group_name_H-M   'P 1'
#
loop_
_entity.id
_entity.type
_entity.pdbx_description
1 polymer ?
#
loop_
_entity_poly.entity_id
_entity_poly.type
_entity_poly.pdbx_seq_one_letter_code
_entity_poly.pdbx_strand_id
1 'polypeptide(L)'
;PRQPAGKDVVFLLDGSDATRTGFPAMRDFVQKQVETLSVDDGKDRVSVVQYSSDPAVQFYLNTYTTKREVLDSVRGLRHKGGRPLNTGAALRYLRDNVFTASAGSRRPEGVPQVLILITGGRSFDSIDEPASALKQLGVLTIAIGTRGSDPRELQTITGEPSHAVSVQWIGFFFVLQNMVRQPAGKDVVFLLDASDATRTGFPAMRDFVQKQVETLSVDDGKDRVSVVQYSRDPVLDSVRGLRHKGGRPLNTGAALRYLRDNVFTASVLILITGGRSFDSIDEPASALKQLGVLTIAIGTRGSDPRELETITGEPSHAVSVSDFTDLPNVQEHGLFFFVLQNSCGCKERVQFYHVAL
;
A
#
# COMPACT_ATOMS: atom_id res chain seq x y z
N PRO A 1 23.90 -8.17 -13.23
CA PRO A 1 23.47 -6.76 -13.48
C PRO A 1 23.73 -5.89 -12.24
N ARG A 2 24.52 -4.81 -12.35
CA ARG A 2 24.70 -3.85 -11.26
C ARG A 2 23.35 -3.20 -10.94
N GLN A 3 22.93 -3.22 -9.67
CA GLN A 3 21.80 -2.42 -9.18
C GLN A 3 21.99 -0.95 -9.60
N PRO A 4 20.91 -0.20 -9.95
CA PRO A 4 21.04 1.21 -10.25
C PRO A 4 21.60 1.96 -9.03
N ALA A 5 22.43 2.96 -9.29
CA ALA A 5 23.24 3.70 -8.32
C ALA A 5 22.43 4.72 -7.45
N GLY A 6 21.17 4.43 -7.14
CA GLY A 6 20.24 5.31 -6.41
C GLY A 6 19.03 5.75 -7.24
N LYS A 7 18.24 6.72 -6.77
CA LYS A 7 17.00 7.19 -7.42
C LYS A 7 16.78 8.70 -7.23
N ASP A 8 16.07 9.32 -8.16
CA ASP A 8 15.64 10.72 -8.05
C ASP A 8 14.17 10.76 -7.62
N VAL A 9 13.89 11.34 -6.45
CA VAL A 9 12.56 11.36 -5.83
C VAL A 9 12.01 12.78 -5.82
N VAL A 10 10.85 12.97 -6.44
CA VAL A 10 10.12 14.25 -6.45
C VAL A 10 8.83 14.09 -5.66
N PHE A 11 8.65 14.90 -4.62
CA PHE A 11 7.39 15.01 -3.90
C PHE A 11 6.56 16.15 -4.48
N LEU A 12 5.34 15.84 -4.90
CA LEU A 12 4.35 16.82 -5.34
C LEU A 12 3.23 16.90 -4.31
N LEU A 13 3.14 18.02 -3.61
CA LEU A 13 2.25 18.20 -2.47
C LEU A 13 1.10 19.14 -2.83
N ASP A 14 -0.13 18.69 -2.64
CA ASP A 14 -1.31 19.57 -2.69
C ASP A 14 -1.21 20.59 -1.55
N GLY A 15 -0.87 21.82 -1.95
CA GLY A 15 -0.78 22.99 -1.10
C GLY A 15 -2.03 23.86 -1.17
N SER A 16 -3.15 23.37 -1.71
CA SER A 16 -4.41 24.13 -1.76
C SER A 16 -4.97 24.41 -0.37
N ASP A 17 -5.88 25.37 -0.25
CA ASP A 17 -6.49 25.72 1.04
C ASP A 17 -7.20 24.53 1.72
N ALA A 18 -7.64 23.53 0.95
CA ALA A 18 -8.31 22.34 1.47
C ALA A 18 -7.40 21.44 2.32
N THR A 19 -6.08 21.45 2.09
CA THR A 19 -5.14 20.57 2.78
C THR A 19 -4.44 21.23 3.97
N ARG A 20 -4.78 22.48 4.29
CA ARG A 20 -4.10 23.28 5.33
C ARG A 20 -4.01 22.58 6.68
N THR A 21 -5.07 21.89 7.10
CA THR A 21 -5.11 21.13 8.37
C THR A 21 -4.30 19.85 8.32
N GLY A 22 -4.20 19.21 7.15
CA GLY A 22 -3.44 17.97 6.93
C GLY A 22 -1.97 18.19 6.57
N PHE A 23 -1.56 19.41 6.24
CA PHE A 23 -0.21 19.72 5.79
C PHE A 23 0.90 19.31 6.78
N PRO A 24 0.75 19.44 8.11
CA PRO A 24 1.73 18.91 9.05
C PRO A 24 2.00 17.41 8.84
N ALA A 25 0.95 16.60 8.61
CA ALA A 25 1.10 15.17 8.36
C ALA A 25 1.79 14.89 7.01
N MET A 26 1.52 15.68 5.97
CA MET A 26 2.24 15.58 4.70
C MET A 26 3.74 15.88 4.87
N ARG A 27 4.06 16.95 5.60
CA ARG A 27 5.44 17.35 5.87
C ARG A 27 6.18 16.26 6.65
N ASP A 28 5.57 15.73 7.69
CA ASP A 28 6.16 14.67 8.51
C ASP A 28 6.33 13.38 7.68
N PHE A 29 5.43 13.12 6.74
CA PHE A 29 5.58 12.04 5.76
C PHE A 29 6.82 12.23 4.90
N VAL A 30 7.00 13.41 4.30
CA VAL A 30 8.18 13.69 3.46
C VAL A 30 9.47 13.55 4.28
N GLN A 31 9.51 14.04 5.52
CA GLN A 31 10.68 13.89 6.40
C GLN A 31 11.06 12.43 6.61
N LYS A 32 10.08 11.61 7.02
CA LYS A 32 10.30 10.18 7.27
C LYS A 32 10.70 9.42 6.02
N GLN A 33 10.21 9.80 4.84
CA GLN A 33 10.70 9.22 3.58
C GLN A 33 12.15 9.61 3.31
N VAL A 34 12.51 10.89 3.44
CA VAL A 34 13.88 11.38 3.23
C VAL A 34 14.89 10.72 4.16
N GLU A 35 14.51 10.40 5.40
CA GLU A 35 15.37 9.68 6.35
C GLU A 35 15.90 8.34 5.79
N THR A 36 15.13 7.69 4.92
CA THR A 36 15.47 6.39 4.31
C THR A 36 16.37 6.48 3.08
N LEU A 37 16.46 7.67 2.50
CA LEU A 37 17.19 7.89 1.26
C LEU A 37 18.68 8.04 1.53
N SER A 38 19.52 7.60 0.60
CA SER A 38 20.98 7.75 0.66
C SER A 38 21.37 9.04 -0.07
N VAL A 39 21.14 10.20 0.59
CA VAL A 39 21.44 11.51 0.00
C VAL A 39 22.91 11.88 0.18
N ASP A 40 23.49 11.60 1.35
CA ASP A 40 24.86 12.04 1.71
C ASP A 40 25.97 11.40 0.85
N ASP A 41 25.70 10.24 0.25
CA ASP A 41 26.62 9.58 -0.70
C ASP A 41 26.27 9.88 -2.17
N GLY A 42 25.33 10.81 -2.40
CA GLY A 42 24.89 11.25 -3.72
C GLY A 42 24.09 10.21 -4.51
N LYS A 43 23.76 9.06 -3.92
CA LYS A 43 22.97 8.02 -4.60
C LYS A 43 21.56 8.51 -4.88
N ASP A 44 20.89 9.07 -3.88
CA ASP A 44 19.52 9.55 -3.99
C ASP A 44 19.46 11.09 -4.05
N ARG A 45 18.55 11.63 -4.85
CA ARG A 45 18.25 13.06 -4.91
C ARG A 45 16.79 13.33 -4.60
N VAL A 46 16.50 14.48 -4.00
CA VAL A 46 15.16 14.83 -3.54
C VAL A 46 14.77 16.22 -4.03
N SER A 47 13.53 16.35 -4.49
CA SER A 47 12.87 17.62 -4.81
C SER A 47 11.51 17.67 -4.14
N VAL A 48 11.08 18.86 -3.74
CA VAL A 48 9.74 19.09 -3.19
C VAL A 48 9.09 20.24 -3.92
N VAL A 49 7.87 20.01 -4.40
CA VAL A 49 7.04 20.98 -5.11
C VAL A 49 5.68 21.00 -4.42
N GLN A 50 5.19 22.19 -4.09
CA GLN A 50 3.79 22.39 -3.68
C GLN A 50 2.98 22.86 -4.88
N TYR A 51 1.70 22.53 -4.97
CA TYR A 51 0.83 23.05 -6.04
C TYR A 51 -0.57 23.38 -5.55
N SER A 52 -1.21 24.33 -6.23
CA SER A 52 -2.65 24.57 -6.17
C SER A 52 -3.10 25.08 -7.54
N SER A 53 -3.28 26.40 -7.71
CA SER A 53 -3.51 27.03 -9.01
C SER A 53 -2.29 26.92 -9.92
N ASP A 54 -1.12 27.03 -9.30
CA ASP A 54 0.20 27.04 -9.91
C ASP A 54 1.17 26.17 -9.07
N PRO A 55 2.21 25.60 -9.70
CA PRO A 55 3.28 24.90 -8.99
C PRO A 55 4.29 25.86 -8.37
N ALA A 56 4.74 25.56 -7.16
CA ALA A 56 5.78 26.27 -6.43
C ALA A 56 6.87 25.29 -5.97
N VAL A 57 7.99 25.29 -6.70
CA VAL A 57 9.18 24.51 -6.33
C VAL A 57 9.75 25.04 -5.03
N GLN A 58 9.91 24.16 -4.05
CA GLN A 58 10.55 24.49 -2.77
C GLN A 58 12.06 24.32 -2.89
N PHE A 59 12.49 23.27 -3.59
CA PHE A 59 13.87 23.03 -4.01
C PHE A 59 13.92 21.96 -5.10
N TYR A 60 14.95 21.99 -5.94
CA TYR A 60 15.20 21.06 -7.04
C TYR A 60 16.09 19.87 -6.61
N LEU A 61 16.23 18.86 -7.48
CA LEU A 61 16.99 17.63 -7.21
C LEU A 61 18.48 17.89 -6.95
N ASN A 62 19.02 18.99 -7.48
CA ASN A 62 20.41 19.41 -7.31
C ASN A 62 20.61 20.55 -6.28
N THR A 63 19.56 20.94 -5.54
CA THR A 63 19.67 22.06 -4.59
C THR A 63 20.46 21.69 -3.34
N TYR A 64 20.26 20.48 -2.80
CA TYR A 64 20.91 20.02 -1.57
C TYR A 64 21.70 18.74 -1.84
N THR A 65 22.86 18.61 -1.19
CA THR A 65 23.75 17.45 -1.32
C THR A 65 23.82 16.62 -0.04
N THR A 66 23.28 17.14 1.07
CA THR A 66 23.24 16.41 2.35
C THR A 66 21.81 16.12 2.78
N LYS A 67 21.60 14.97 3.42
CA LYS A 67 20.30 14.60 4.00
C LYS A 67 19.83 15.63 5.02
N ARG A 68 20.76 16.16 5.82
CA ARG A 68 20.46 17.17 6.84
C ARG A 68 19.83 18.41 6.23
N GLU A 69 20.39 18.96 5.15
CA GLU A 69 19.83 20.15 4.49
C GLU A 69 18.44 19.89 3.91
N VAL A 70 18.22 18.71 3.30
CA VAL A 70 16.89 18.32 2.83
C VAL A 70 15.90 18.28 4.00
N LEU A 71 16.25 17.62 5.11
CA LEU A 71 15.38 17.52 6.29
C LEU A 71 15.10 18.89 6.93
N ASP A 72 16.12 19.75 7.05
CA ASP A 72 15.98 21.10 7.60
C ASP A 72 15.04 21.95 6.71
N SER A 73 15.20 21.87 5.38
CA SER A 73 14.32 22.52 4.40
C SER A 73 12.88 22.01 4.52
N VAL A 74 12.68 20.68 4.59
CA VAL A 74 11.35 20.08 4.73
C VAL A 74 10.67 20.49 6.05
N ARG A 75 11.41 20.54 7.17
CA ARG A 75 10.88 21.05 8.45
C ARG A 75 10.38 22.49 8.34
N GLY A 76 11.07 23.32 7.56
CA GLY A 76 10.73 24.71 7.32
C GLY A 76 9.57 24.98 6.35
N LEU A 77 9.05 23.94 5.68
CA LEU A 77 7.97 24.11 4.70
C LEU A 77 6.73 24.75 5.32
N ARG A 78 6.21 25.75 4.62
CA ARG A 78 4.94 26.41 4.93
C ARG A 78 3.91 26.00 3.88
N HIS A 79 2.68 25.78 4.33
CA HIS A 79 1.55 25.49 3.44
C HIS A 79 1.37 26.65 2.44
N LYS A 80 1.34 26.32 1.14
CA LYS A 80 1.26 27.30 0.04
C LYS A 80 -0.07 28.08 0.03
N GLY A 81 -1.19 27.41 0.27
CA GLY A 81 -2.53 27.94 0.03
C GLY A 81 -2.92 28.01 -1.45
N GLY A 82 -4.16 28.44 -1.68
CA GLY A 82 -4.66 28.76 -3.02
C GLY A 82 -5.70 27.79 -3.59
N ARG A 83 -6.26 28.20 -4.72
CA ARG A 83 -7.35 27.54 -5.47
C ARG A 83 -7.39 28.10 -6.90
N PRO A 84 -7.88 27.34 -7.91
CA PRO A 84 -8.33 25.94 -7.84
C PRO A 84 -7.17 24.94 -7.70
N LEU A 85 -7.46 23.65 -7.56
CA LEU A 85 -6.45 22.58 -7.54
C LEU A 85 -6.20 22.06 -8.96
N ASN A 86 -5.08 22.46 -9.58
CA ASN A 86 -4.73 22.10 -10.95
C ASN A 86 -3.62 21.04 -10.99
N THR A 87 -4.01 19.77 -10.87
CA THR A 87 -3.05 18.65 -10.85
C THR A 87 -2.44 18.43 -12.23
N GLY A 88 -3.20 18.58 -13.32
CA GLY A 88 -2.68 18.42 -14.68
C GLY A 88 -1.55 19.40 -15.00
N ALA A 89 -1.75 20.68 -14.69
CA ALA A 89 -0.74 21.73 -14.83
C ALA A 89 0.51 21.45 -13.99
N ALA A 90 0.35 20.92 -12.77
CA ALA A 90 1.46 20.54 -11.93
C ALA A 90 2.27 19.37 -12.50
N LEU A 91 1.61 18.31 -12.97
CA LEU A 91 2.28 17.18 -13.63
C LEU A 91 3.05 17.63 -14.87
N ARG A 92 2.46 18.51 -15.69
CA ARG A 92 3.13 19.11 -16.85
C ARG A 92 4.36 19.92 -16.44
N TYR A 93 4.25 20.72 -15.38
CA TYR A 93 5.38 21.50 -14.88
C TYR A 93 6.53 20.61 -14.39
N LEU A 94 6.24 19.51 -13.69
CA LEU A 94 7.27 18.57 -13.24
C LEU A 94 8.04 17.97 -14.42
N ARG A 95 7.32 17.56 -15.47
CA ARG A 95 7.91 17.07 -16.72
C ARG A 95 8.89 18.08 -17.30
N ASP A 96 8.44 19.32 -17.45
CA ASP A 96 9.16 20.34 -18.22
C ASP A 96 10.27 21.03 -17.41
N ASN A 97 10.21 20.99 -16.07
CA ASN A 97 11.09 21.81 -15.22
C ASN A 97 11.79 21.07 -14.07
N VAL A 98 11.32 19.89 -13.66
CA VAL A 98 11.88 19.18 -12.49
C VAL A 98 12.56 17.87 -12.88
N PHE A 99 11.95 17.09 -13.78
CA PHE A 99 12.53 15.88 -14.35
C PHE A 99 13.48 16.17 -15.53
N THR A 100 14.25 17.25 -15.39
CA THR A 100 15.21 17.73 -16.40
C THR A 100 16.64 17.72 -15.86
N ALA A 101 17.62 17.57 -16.75
CA ALA A 101 19.03 17.56 -16.36
C ALA A 101 19.46 18.88 -15.67
N SER A 102 18.91 20.02 -16.12
CA SER A 102 19.17 21.33 -15.51
C SER A 102 18.67 21.45 -14.07
N ALA A 103 17.59 20.73 -13.73
CA ALA A 103 17.06 20.63 -12.38
C ALA A 103 17.70 19.51 -11.55
N GLY A 104 18.68 18.78 -12.10
CA GLY A 104 19.41 17.72 -11.41
C GLY A 104 18.87 16.31 -11.62
N SER A 105 17.91 16.10 -12.51
CA SER A 105 17.46 14.75 -12.88
C SER A 105 18.55 14.02 -13.66
N ARG A 106 18.84 12.80 -13.21
CA ARG A 106 19.77 11.84 -13.84
C ARG A 106 19.04 10.84 -14.73
N ARG A 107 17.82 11.17 -15.18
CA ARG A 107 17.05 10.36 -16.14
C ARG A 107 17.85 9.98 -17.39
N PRO A 108 18.65 10.86 -18.04
CA PRO A 108 19.47 10.47 -19.19
C PRO A 108 20.56 9.45 -18.87
N GLU A 109 20.96 9.33 -17.60
CA GLU A 109 21.94 8.36 -17.10
C GLU A 109 21.29 7.02 -16.73
N GLY A 110 19.97 6.89 -16.91
CA GLY A 110 19.20 5.68 -16.57
C GLY A 110 18.87 5.54 -15.08
N VAL A 111 19.07 6.59 -14.28
CA VAL A 111 18.69 6.60 -12.86
C VAL A 111 17.16 6.60 -12.73
N PRO A 112 16.55 5.68 -11.95
CA PRO A 112 15.11 5.65 -11.72
C PRO A 112 14.55 7.00 -11.24
N GLN A 113 13.46 7.44 -11.86
CA GLN A 113 12.75 8.67 -11.52
C GLN A 113 11.44 8.29 -10.80
N VAL A 114 11.21 8.83 -9.61
CA VAL A 114 10.04 8.53 -8.79
C VAL A 114 9.29 9.81 -8.46
N LEU A 115 8.00 9.85 -8.77
CA LEU A 115 7.07 10.89 -8.34
C LEU A 115 6.20 10.35 -7.20
N ILE A 116 6.19 11.03 -6.07
CA ILE A 116 5.24 10.80 -4.99
C ILE A 116 4.28 11.99 -4.95
N LEU A 117 3.07 11.81 -5.48
CA LEU A 117 1.99 12.77 -5.45
C LEU A 117 1.19 12.59 -4.15
N ILE A 118 0.94 13.68 -3.43
CA ILE A 118 -0.01 13.71 -2.32
C ILE A 118 -1.09 14.74 -2.65
N THR A 119 -2.35 14.28 -2.80
CA THR A 119 -3.47 15.15 -3.17
C THR A 119 -4.65 15.03 -2.20
N GLY A 120 -5.25 16.17 -1.85
CA GLY A 120 -6.42 16.23 -1.00
C GLY A 120 -7.75 16.34 -1.75
N GLY A 121 -7.71 16.55 -3.07
CA GLY A 121 -8.87 16.91 -3.86
C GLY A 121 -8.85 16.35 -5.28
N ARG A 122 -10.01 16.38 -5.93
CA ARG A 122 -10.16 16.17 -7.36
C ARG A 122 -9.54 17.34 -8.15
N SER A 123 -8.88 17.04 -9.26
CA SER A 123 -8.32 18.06 -10.13
C SER A 123 -9.40 18.91 -10.81
N PHE A 124 -9.13 20.19 -11.00
CA PHE A 124 -9.99 21.10 -11.77
C PHE A 124 -9.69 21.08 -13.27
N ASP A 125 -8.46 20.69 -13.65
CA ASP A 125 -8.00 20.54 -15.02
C ASP A 125 -7.81 19.06 -15.42
N SER A 126 -7.67 18.80 -16.72
CA SER A 126 -7.44 17.43 -17.22
C SER A 126 -6.05 16.93 -16.86
N ILE A 127 -6.01 15.70 -16.35
CA ILE A 127 -4.80 14.99 -15.93
C ILE A 127 -4.28 14.01 -16.98
N ASP A 128 -5.05 13.69 -18.03
CA ASP A 128 -4.80 12.54 -18.90
C ASP A 128 -3.51 12.68 -19.71
N GLU A 129 -3.34 13.79 -20.44
CA GLU A 129 -2.12 14.07 -21.21
C GLU A 129 -0.89 14.22 -20.31
N PRO A 130 -0.91 15.04 -19.24
CA PRO A 130 0.24 15.20 -18.36
C PRO A 130 0.69 13.90 -17.68
N ALA A 131 -0.25 13.09 -17.21
CA ALA A 131 0.03 11.79 -16.59
C ALA A 131 0.64 10.82 -17.60
N SER A 132 0.05 10.71 -18.80
CA SER A 132 0.55 9.85 -19.87
C SER A 132 1.97 10.26 -20.28
N ALA A 133 2.24 11.56 -20.40
CA ALA A 133 3.56 12.07 -20.75
C ALA A 133 4.63 11.71 -19.71
N LEU A 134 4.34 11.82 -18.40
CA LEU A 134 5.26 11.42 -17.34
C LEU A 134 5.57 9.91 -17.37
N LYS A 135 4.56 9.07 -17.64
CA LYS A 135 4.75 7.62 -17.80
C LYS A 135 5.64 7.30 -19.00
N GLN A 136 5.41 7.95 -20.14
CA GLN A 136 6.23 7.78 -21.34
C GLN A 136 7.69 8.23 -21.12
N LEU A 137 7.92 9.15 -20.17
CA LEU A 137 9.26 9.54 -19.72
C LEU A 137 9.93 8.54 -18.78
N GLY A 138 9.24 7.48 -18.37
CA GLY A 138 9.74 6.46 -17.46
C GLY A 138 9.68 6.88 -15.98
N VAL A 139 8.84 7.86 -15.63
CA VAL A 139 8.64 8.28 -14.23
C VAL A 139 7.67 7.31 -13.54
N LEU A 140 8.16 6.60 -12.52
CA LEU A 140 7.33 5.79 -11.64
C LEU A 140 6.52 6.74 -10.74
N THR A 141 5.20 6.72 -10.87
CA THR A 141 4.33 7.61 -10.10
C THR A 141 3.55 6.83 -9.05
N ILE A 142 3.63 7.31 -7.81
CA ILE A 142 2.87 6.84 -6.64
C ILE A 142 1.99 8.00 -6.18
N ALA A 143 0.69 7.79 -6.11
CA ALA A 143 -0.28 8.82 -5.76
C ALA A 143 -1.00 8.45 -4.46
N ILE A 144 -0.94 9.35 -3.48
CA ILE A 144 -1.55 9.23 -2.17
C ILE A 144 -2.65 10.29 -2.08
N GLY A 145 -3.89 9.84 -2.20
CA GLY A 145 -5.08 10.67 -2.06
C GLY A 145 -5.62 10.68 -0.64
N THR A 146 -6.25 11.78 -0.23
CA THR A 146 -7.09 11.81 0.97
C THR A 146 -8.58 11.80 0.64
N ARG A 147 -9.47 11.98 1.64
CA ARG A 147 -10.93 11.81 1.49
C ARG A 147 -11.55 12.62 0.34
N GLY A 148 -10.98 13.76 -0.03
CA GLY A 148 -11.49 14.60 -1.12
C GLY A 148 -10.94 14.27 -2.51
N SER A 149 -9.98 13.36 -2.61
CA SER A 149 -9.40 12.93 -3.90
C SER A 149 -10.31 11.95 -4.64
N ASP A 150 -10.21 11.93 -5.96
CA ASP A 150 -10.90 10.97 -6.83
C ASP A 150 -9.99 9.76 -7.09
N PRO A 151 -10.32 8.54 -6.61
CA PRO A 151 -9.50 7.35 -6.83
C PRO A 151 -9.24 7.04 -8.31
N ARG A 152 -10.19 7.37 -9.20
CA ARG A 152 -10.01 7.17 -10.64
C ARG A 152 -8.94 8.10 -11.21
N GLU A 153 -8.90 9.35 -10.73
CA GLU A 153 -7.82 10.27 -11.11
C GLU A 153 -6.46 9.76 -10.63
N LEU A 154 -6.37 9.24 -9.40
CA LEU A 154 -5.12 8.66 -8.89
C LEU A 154 -4.66 7.47 -9.73
N GLN A 155 -5.58 6.57 -10.11
CA GLN A 155 -5.28 5.43 -10.98
C GLN A 155 -4.84 5.89 -12.38
N THR A 156 -5.52 6.88 -12.96
CA THR A 156 -5.11 7.47 -14.24
C THR A 156 -3.71 8.10 -14.15
N ILE A 157 -3.39 8.80 -13.06
CA ILE A 157 -2.08 9.43 -12.87
C ILE A 157 -0.97 8.38 -12.74
N THR A 158 -1.20 7.35 -11.92
CA THR A 158 -0.20 6.32 -11.63
C THR A 158 -0.05 5.30 -12.76
N GLY A 159 -1.14 5.00 -13.47
CA GLY A 159 -1.20 3.98 -14.52
C GLY A 159 -1.27 2.55 -14.04
N GLU A 160 -1.15 2.36 -12.73
CA GLU A 160 -1.19 1.06 -12.09
C GLU A 160 -1.95 1.22 -10.77
N PRO A 161 -3.08 0.53 -10.57
CA PRO A 161 -3.87 0.64 -9.35
C PRO A 161 -3.10 0.41 -8.05
N SER A 162 -2.00 -0.39 -8.03
CA SER A 162 -1.15 -0.52 -6.83
C SER A 162 -0.51 0.76 -6.38
N HIS A 163 -0.26 1.69 -7.28
CA HIS A 163 0.47 2.89 -6.94
C HIS A 163 -0.49 4.03 -6.53
N ALA A 164 -1.80 3.80 -6.58
CA ALA A 164 -2.83 4.74 -6.15
C ALA A 164 -3.39 4.33 -4.78
N VAL A 165 -3.21 5.17 -3.77
CA VAL A 165 -3.59 4.89 -2.38
C VAL A 165 -4.53 5.96 -1.89
N SER A 166 -5.67 5.58 -1.31
CA SER A 166 -6.55 6.51 -0.61
C SER A 166 -6.44 6.29 0.90
N VAL A 167 -6.04 7.32 1.64
CA VAL A 167 -5.83 7.25 3.09
C VAL A 167 -6.52 8.40 3.82
N GLN A 168 -6.79 8.20 5.11
CA GLN A 168 -7.04 9.34 6.01
C GLN A 168 -5.71 10.00 6.39
N TRP A 169 -5.75 11.24 6.87
CA TRP A 169 -4.53 11.94 7.33
C TRP A 169 -3.74 11.13 8.38
N ILE A 170 -4.44 10.41 9.25
CA ILE A 170 -3.82 9.53 10.25
C ILE A 170 -3.18 8.27 9.64
N GLY A 171 -3.67 7.84 8.47
CA GLY A 171 -3.19 6.66 7.73
C GLY A 171 -1.85 6.88 7.00
N PHE A 172 -1.35 8.12 6.94
CA PHE A 172 -0.02 8.38 6.36
C PHE A 172 1.09 7.60 7.07
N PHE A 173 0.95 7.31 8.37
CA PHE A 173 1.90 6.47 9.09
C PHE A 173 2.07 5.08 8.46
N PHE A 174 0.99 4.48 7.99
CA PHE A 174 1.04 3.17 7.34
C PHE A 174 1.62 3.25 5.94
N VAL A 175 1.30 4.29 5.17
CA VAL A 175 1.93 4.54 3.86
C VAL A 175 3.44 4.67 4.02
N LEU A 176 3.90 5.36 5.07
CA LEU A 176 5.31 5.47 5.41
C LEU A 176 5.95 4.12 5.66
N GLN A 177 5.40 3.32 6.57
CA GLN A 177 6.00 2.03 6.92
C GLN A 177 6.15 1.09 5.72
N ASN A 178 5.23 1.16 4.76
CA ASN A 178 5.27 0.32 3.56
C ASN A 178 6.21 0.88 2.47
N MET A 179 6.25 2.20 2.23
CA MET A 179 7.16 2.78 1.20
C MET A 179 8.63 2.82 1.62
N VAL A 180 8.92 2.88 2.92
CA VAL A 180 10.28 2.97 3.48
C VAL A 180 11.07 1.65 3.33
N ARG A 181 10.41 0.50 3.26
CA ARG A 181 11.10 -0.79 3.20
C ARG A 181 11.37 -1.20 1.75
N GLN A 182 12.62 -1.55 1.44
CA GLN A 182 12.91 -2.32 0.22
C GLN A 182 12.07 -3.60 0.26
N PRO A 183 11.51 -4.06 -0.88
CA PRO A 183 10.66 -5.24 -0.89
C PRO A 183 11.50 -6.50 -0.61
N ALA A 184 11.66 -6.85 0.66
CA ALA A 184 12.01 -8.19 1.07
C ALA A 184 10.87 -9.12 0.69
N GLY A 185 11.20 -10.38 0.43
CA GLY A 185 10.20 -11.42 0.19
C GLY A 185 9.11 -11.45 1.26
N LYS A 186 7.85 -11.51 0.83
CA LYS A 186 6.69 -11.51 1.73
C LYS A 186 6.26 -12.92 2.05
N ASP A 187 5.91 -13.14 3.31
CA ASP A 187 5.17 -14.34 3.72
C ASP A 187 3.70 -13.97 3.88
N VAL A 188 2.87 -14.39 2.92
CA VAL A 188 1.44 -14.08 2.86
C VAL A 188 0.64 -15.31 3.25
N VAL A 189 -0.28 -15.16 4.21
CA VAL A 189 -1.22 -16.21 4.60
C VAL A 189 -2.64 -15.78 4.27
N PHE A 190 -3.35 -16.58 3.50
CA PHE A 190 -4.80 -16.45 3.32
C PHE A 190 -5.51 -17.33 4.33
N LEU A 191 -6.29 -16.71 5.21
CA LEU A 191 -7.13 -17.41 6.18
C LEU A 191 -8.59 -17.36 5.72
N LEU A 192 -9.11 -18.49 5.27
CA LEU A 192 -10.40 -18.59 4.57
C LEU A 192 -11.45 -19.27 5.44
N ASP A 193 -12.58 -18.61 5.62
CA ASP A 193 -13.76 -19.19 6.23
C ASP A 193 -14.32 -20.32 5.35
N ALA A 194 -14.16 -21.54 5.84
CA ALA A 194 -14.65 -22.76 5.21
C ALA A 194 -15.87 -23.32 5.95
N SER A 195 -16.57 -22.51 6.74
CA SER A 195 -17.81 -22.93 7.41
C SER A 195 -18.87 -23.39 6.40
N ASP A 196 -19.84 -24.17 6.86
CA ASP A 196 -20.93 -24.64 6.00
C ASP A 196 -21.71 -23.49 5.34
N ALA A 197 -21.74 -22.31 5.96
CA ALA A 197 -22.40 -21.11 5.45
C ALA A 197 -21.72 -20.52 4.20
N THR A 198 -20.41 -20.73 4.03
CA THR A 198 -19.65 -20.16 2.90
C THR A 198 -19.56 -21.08 1.70
N ARG A 199 -20.17 -22.28 1.73
CA ARG A 199 -20.07 -23.30 0.67
C ARG A 199 -20.35 -22.76 -0.73
N THR A 200 -21.39 -21.94 -0.88
CA THR A 200 -21.78 -21.35 -2.17
C THR A 200 -20.84 -20.23 -2.64
N GLY A 201 -20.30 -19.44 -1.72
CA GLY A 201 -19.35 -18.36 -2.00
C GLY A 201 -17.90 -18.79 -2.10
N PHE A 202 -17.58 -20.03 -1.69
CA PHE A 202 -16.21 -20.55 -1.69
C PHE A 202 -15.49 -20.49 -3.05
N PRO A 203 -16.14 -20.76 -4.20
CA PRO A 203 -15.51 -20.55 -5.50
C PRO A 203 -14.98 -19.13 -5.69
N ALA A 204 -15.73 -18.10 -5.27
CA ALA A 204 -15.29 -16.70 -5.39
C ALA A 204 -14.09 -16.40 -4.48
N MET A 205 -14.06 -16.96 -3.26
CA MET A 205 -12.89 -16.85 -2.37
C MET A 205 -11.65 -17.53 -2.97
N ARG A 206 -11.80 -18.73 -3.54
CA ARG A 206 -10.71 -19.44 -4.22
C ARG A 206 -10.17 -18.61 -5.38
N ASP A 207 -11.04 -18.12 -6.26
CA ASP A 207 -10.64 -17.38 -7.45
C ASP A 207 -9.96 -16.05 -7.06
N PHE A 208 -10.43 -15.41 -5.99
CA PHE A 208 -9.76 -14.25 -5.40
C PHE A 208 -8.34 -14.58 -4.94
N VAL A 209 -8.14 -15.66 -4.17
CA VAL A 209 -6.81 -16.10 -3.73
C VAL A 209 -5.90 -16.37 -4.92
N GLN A 210 -6.38 -17.12 -5.92
CA GLN A 210 -5.59 -17.42 -7.13
C GLN A 210 -5.13 -16.15 -7.82
N LYS A 211 -6.04 -15.20 -8.04
CA LYS A 211 -5.71 -13.91 -8.66
C LYS A 211 -4.74 -13.07 -7.82
N GLN A 212 -4.80 -13.13 -6.49
CA GLN A 212 -3.82 -12.44 -5.65
C GLN A 212 -2.44 -13.08 -5.73
N VAL A 213 -2.36 -14.42 -5.78
CA VAL A 213 -1.10 -15.15 -5.92
C VAL A 213 -0.39 -14.80 -7.23
N GLU A 214 -1.12 -14.59 -8.32
CA GLU A 214 -0.57 -14.14 -9.61
C GLU A 214 0.11 -12.76 -9.54
N THR A 215 -0.24 -11.93 -8.55
CA THR A 215 0.37 -10.59 -8.35
C THR A 215 1.61 -10.62 -7.47
N LEU A 216 1.94 -11.78 -6.90
CA LEU A 216 3.08 -11.99 -6.01
C LEU A 216 4.22 -12.67 -6.76
N SER A 217 5.47 -12.37 -6.39
CA SER A 217 6.66 -12.96 -7.01
C SER A 217 6.97 -14.34 -6.40
N VAL A 218 5.99 -15.27 -6.48
CA VAL A 218 6.11 -16.62 -5.90
C VAL A 218 7.04 -17.50 -6.71
N ASP A 219 6.96 -17.43 -8.05
CA ASP A 219 7.78 -18.25 -8.96
C ASP A 219 9.28 -17.92 -8.84
N ASP A 220 9.61 -16.66 -8.54
CA ASP A 220 10.99 -16.21 -8.30
C ASP A 220 11.49 -16.57 -6.89
N GLY A 221 10.68 -17.25 -6.08
CA GLY A 221 10.99 -17.62 -4.69
C GLY A 221 11.11 -16.41 -3.75
N LYS A 222 10.68 -15.23 -4.21
CA LYS A 222 10.71 -13.99 -3.44
C LYS A 222 9.57 -14.00 -2.43
N ASP A 223 8.34 -14.21 -2.88
CA ASP A 223 7.16 -14.26 -2.00
C ASP A 223 6.76 -15.72 -1.70
N ARG A 224 6.25 -15.98 -0.51
CA ARG A 224 5.71 -17.29 -0.10
C ARG A 224 4.25 -17.12 0.28
N VAL A 225 3.44 -18.09 -0.12
CA VAL A 225 2.00 -18.09 0.13
C VAL A 225 1.59 -19.35 0.87
N SER A 226 0.71 -19.21 1.84
CA SER A 226 -0.01 -20.33 2.47
C SER A 226 -1.48 -20.05 2.55
N VAL A 227 -2.29 -21.10 2.45
CA VAL A 227 -3.74 -21.02 2.61
C VAL A 227 -4.12 -21.85 3.82
N VAL A 228 -4.89 -21.27 4.73
CA VAL A 228 -5.49 -21.99 5.86
C VAL A 228 -6.99 -21.85 5.72
N GLN A 229 -7.67 -22.98 5.62
CA GLN A 229 -9.13 -23.01 5.71
C GLN A 229 -9.52 -23.23 7.17
N TYR A 230 -10.53 -22.52 7.67
CA TYR A 230 -10.96 -22.70 9.05
C TYR A 230 -12.47 -22.73 9.19
N SER A 231 -12.91 -23.51 10.16
CA SER A 231 -14.25 -23.44 10.72
C SER A 231 -14.14 -23.86 12.19
N ARG A 232 -14.43 -25.12 12.53
CA ARG A 232 -14.19 -25.64 13.88
C ARG A 232 -12.69 -25.67 14.19
N ASP A 233 -11.95 -26.24 13.26
CA ASP A 233 -10.51 -26.44 13.34
C ASP A 233 -9.86 -25.86 12.07
N PRO A 234 -8.68 -25.21 12.20
CA PRO A 234 -7.92 -24.72 11.05
C PRO A 234 -7.16 -25.85 10.37
N VAL A 235 -7.10 -25.79 9.04
CA VAL A 235 -6.42 -26.78 8.18
C VAL A 235 -5.57 -26.03 7.16
N LEU A 236 -4.25 -26.27 7.20
CA LEU A 236 -3.33 -25.82 6.14
C LEU A 236 -3.68 -26.55 4.84
N ASP A 237 -3.81 -25.80 3.75
CA ASP A 237 -4.23 -26.30 2.45
C ASP A 237 -3.37 -25.74 1.31
N SER A 238 -3.45 -26.42 0.17
CA SER A 238 -2.75 -26.03 -1.05
C SER A 238 -3.51 -24.93 -1.79
N VAL A 239 -2.76 -23.98 -2.37
CA VAL A 239 -3.33 -22.98 -3.28
C VAL A 239 -3.94 -23.67 -4.51
N ARG A 240 -3.25 -24.67 -5.07
CA ARG A 240 -3.78 -25.48 -6.19
C ARG A 240 -4.77 -26.51 -5.68
N GLY A 241 -5.90 -26.62 -6.38
CA GLY A 241 -6.93 -27.62 -6.08
C GLY A 241 -7.74 -27.33 -4.81
N LEU A 242 -7.72 -26.09 -4.31
CA LEU A 242 -8.43 -25.65 -3.11
C LEU A 242 -9.95 -25.97 -3.19
N ARG A 243 -10.45 -26.72 -2.21
CA ARG A 243 -11.86 -27.17 -2.11
C ARG A 243 -12.44 -26.84 -0.74
N HIS A 244 -13.71 -26.47 -0.71
CA HIS A 244 -14.45 -26.17 0.52
C HIS A 244 -14.41 -27.37 1.48
N LYS A 245 -13.91 -27.15 2.70
CA LYS A 245 -13.83 -28.21 3.72
C LYS A 245 -15.11 -28.38 4.55
N GLY A 246 -15.91 -27.32 4.68
CA GLY A 246 -17.10 -27.34 5.52
C GLY A 246 -16.77 -27.40 7.01
N GLY A 247 -17.79 -27.13 7.83
CA GLY A 247 -17.65 -27.21 9.28
C GLY A 247 -18.51 -26.21 10.05
N ARG A 248 -18.57 -26.45 11.36
CA ARG A 248 -19.19 -25.59 12.37
C ARG A 248 -18.69 -25.95 13.79
N PRO A 249 -18.62 -25.01 14.74
CA PRO A 249 -18.88 -23.57 14.60
C PRO A 249 -17.72 -22.84 13.89
N LEU A 250 -17.90 -21.56 13.54
CA LEU A 250 -16.85 -20.71 12.98
C LEU A 250 -15.97 -20.18 14.12
N ASN A 251 -14.77 -20.75 14.31
CA ASN A 251 -13.84 -20.38 15.39
C ASN A 251 -12.68 -19.55 14.83
N THR A 252 -12.90 -18.26 14.60
CA THR A 252 -11.85 -17.36 14.08
C THR A 252 -10.72 -17.20 15.07
N GLY A 253 -10.99 -17.17 16.38
CA GLY A 253 -9.96 -17.08 17.43
C GLY A 253 -9.01 -18.29 17.40
N ALA A 254 -9.54 -19.49 17.23
CA ALA A 254 -8.75 -20.72 17.12
C ALA A 254 -7.86 -20.72 15.88
N ALA A 255 -8.38 -20.21 14.76
CA ALA A 255 -7.61 -20.08 13.54
C ALA A 255 -6.45 -19.08 13.68
N LEU A 256 -6.67 -17.93 14.32
CA LEU A 256 -5.61 -16.95 14.59
C LEU A 256 -4.53 -17.51 15.54
N ARG A 257 -4.93 -18.27 16.57
CA ARG A 257 -3.97 -19.00 17.44
C ARG A 257 -3.13 -19.99 16.65
N TYR A 258 -3.75 -20.77 15.77
CA TYR A 258 -3.03 -21.70 14.91
C TYR A 258 -1.99 -20.98 14.04
N LEU A 259 -2.34 -19.82 13.45
CA LEU A 259 -1.39 -19.03 12.67
C LEU A 259 -0.22 -18.51 13.50
N ARG A 260 -0.49 -18.02 14.71
CA ARG A 260 0.55 -17.60 15.65
C ARG A 260 1.53 -18.74 15.93
N ASP A 261 1.02 -19.95 16.15
CA ASP A 261 1.81 -21.09 16.61
C ASP A 261 2.51 -21.85 15.47
N ASN A 262 1.94 -21.83 14.25
CA ASN A 262 2.40 -22.66 13.11
C ASN A 262 2.89 -21.84 11.91
N VAL A 263 2.57 -20.55 11.84
CA VAL A 263 2.90 -19.67 10.72
C VAL A 263 3.53 -18.36 11.22
N PHE A 264 4.41 -18.47 12.23
CA PHE A 264 4.98 -17.36 13.00
C PHE A 264 5.82 -16.35 12.19
N THR A 265 6.21 -16.71 10.98
CA THR A 265 6.97 -15.86 10.04
C THR A 265 6.07 -15.04 9.11
N ALA A 266 4.75 -15.25 9.12
CA ALA A 266 3.82 -14.48 8.30
C ALA A 266 4.07 -12.98 8.47
N SER A 267 4.22 -12.30 7.35
CA SER A 267 4.38 -10.85 7.30
C SER A 267 3.03 -10.18 7.02
N VAL A 268 2.18 -10.88 6.28
CA VAL A 268 0.83 -10.44 5.92
C VAL A 268 -0.18 -11.56 6.16
N LEU A 269 -1.30 -11.23 6.80
CA LEU A 269 -2.47 -12.09 6.94
C LEU A 269 -3.65 -11.45 6.20
N ILE A 270 -4.25 -12.20 5.27
CA ILE A 270 -5.50 -11.84 4.61
C ILE A 270 -6.58 -12.79 5.13
N LEU A 271 -7.45 -12.29 6.01
CA LEU A 271 -8.61 -12.99 6.52
C LEU A 271 -9.80 -12.75 5.60
N ILE A 272 -10.50 -13.81 5.18
CA ILE A 272 -11.78 -13.72 4.46
C ILE A 272 -12.83 -14.49 5.26
N THR A 273 -13.88 -13.80 5.72
CA THR A 273 -14.90 -14.39 6.58
C THR A 273 -16.33 -14.01 6.19
N GLY A 274 -17.25 -14.97 6.32
CA GLY A 274 -18.67 -14.78 6.05
C GLY A 274 -19.52 -14.62 7.30
N GLY A 275 -18.92 -14.72 8.49
CA GLY A 275 -19.67 -14.87 9.73
C GLY A 275 -18.97 -14.28 10.95
N ARG A 276 -19.73 -14.18 12.05
CA ARG A 276 -19.22 -13.84 13.37
C ARG A 276 -18.48 -15.02 14.01
N SER A 277 -17.37 -14.75 14.70
CA SER A 277 -16.64 -15.76 15.45
C SER A 277 -17.47 -16.30 16.62
N PHE A 278 -17.40 -17.61 16.87
CA PHE A 278 -18.00 -18.25 18.04
C PHE A 278 -17.11 -18.19 19.28
N ASP A 279 -15.79 -18.07 19.07
CA ASP A 279 -14.80 -17.94 20.12
C ASP A 279 -14.13 -16.56 20.13
N SER A 280 -13.43 -16.26 21.22
CA SER A 280 -12.76 -14.97 21.43
C SER A 280 -11.60 -14.76 20.45
N ILE A 281 -11.58 -13.59 19.82
CA ILE A 281 -10.55 -13.15 18.86
C ILE A 281 -9.50 -12.21 19.47
N ASP A 282 -9.76 -11.61 20.63
CA ASP A 282 -9.00 -10.47 21.15
C ASP A 282 -7.53 -10.79 21.43
N GLU A 283 -7.27 -11.84 22.22
CA GLU A 283 -5.91 -12.29 22.55
C GLU A 283 -5.11 -12.69 21.31
N PRO A 284 -5.60 -13.60 20.44
CA PRO A 284 -4.79 -14.03 19.30
C PRO A 284 -4.60 -12.95 18.24
N ALA A 285 -5.58 -12.06 18.04
CA ALA A 285 -5.41 -10.89 17.19
C ALA A 285 -4.32 -9.95 17.73
N SER A 286 -4.34 -9.68 19.03
CA SER A 286 -3.34 -8.84 19.68
C SER A 286 -1.94 -9.45 19.60
N ALA A 287 -1.82 -10.76 19.77
CA ALA A 287 -0.55 -11.48 19.65
C ALA A 287 0.04 -11.38 18.24
N LEU A 288 -0.76 -11.57 17.18
CA LEU A 288 -0.30 -11.43 15.80
C LEU A 288 0.19 -10.00 15.49
N LYS A 289 -0.49 -8.98 16.03
CA LYS A 289 -0.05 -7.58 15.89
C LYS A 289 1.28 -7.31 16.60
N GLN A 290 1.46 -7.82 17.81
CA GLN A 290 2.73 -7.71 18.55
C GLN A 290 3.87 -8.42 17.81
N LEU A 291 3.55 -9.49 17.09
CA LEU A 291 4.48 -10.18 16.19
C LEU A 291 4.73 -9.42 14.88
N GLY A 292 4.12 -8.25 14.67
CA GLY A 292 4.32 -7.42 13.48
C GLY A 292 3.61 -7.95 12.23
N VAL A 293 2.61 -8.82 12.37
CA VAL A 293 1.82 -9.34 11.24
C VAL A 293 0.84 -8.26 10.78
N LEU A 294 0.99 -7.82 9.54
CA LEU A 294 0.04 -6.90 8.91
C LEU A 294 -1.24 -7.66 8.55
N THR A 295 -2.34 -7.33 9.21
CA THR A 295 -3.59 -8.05 9.01
C THR A 295 -4.59 -7.21 8.23
N ILE A 296 -5.14 -7.82 7.17
CA ILE A 296 -6.22 -7.30 6.35
C ILE A 296 -7.39 -8.28 6.49
N ALA A 297 -8.59 -7.77 6.75
CA ALA A 297 -9.76 -8.61 6.93
C ALA A 297 -10.86 -8.19 5.95
N ILE A 298 -11.40 -9.16 5.22
CA ILE A 298 -12.51 -8.98 4.30
C ILE A 298 -13.71 -9.75 4.85
N GLY A 299 -14.78 -9.04 5.15
CA GLY A 299 -16.01 -9.61 5.69
C GLY A 299 -17.21 -9.39 4.78
N THR A 300 -18.13 -10.34 4.73
CA THR A 300 -19.45 -10.13 4.10
C THR A 300 -20.45 -9.55 5.10
N ARG A 301 -21.71 -9.34 4.67
CA ARG A 301 -22.82 -8.91 5.54
C ARG A 301 -23.06 -9.78 6.78
N GLY A 302 -22.61 -11.03 6.79
CA GLY A 302 -22.74 -11.93 7.94
C GLY A 302 -21.65 -11.77 9.01
N SER A 303 -20.57 -11.04 8.69
CA SER A 303 -19.47 -10.75 9.62
C SER A 303 -19.78 -9.59 10.55
N ASP A 304 -19.10 -9.53 11.70
CA ASP A 304 -19.17 -8.38 12.62
C ASP A 304 -18.02 -7.39 12.30
N PRO A 305 -18.31 -6.16 11.83
CA PRO A 305 -17.28 -5.18 11.53
C PRO A 305 -16.34 -4.88 12.71
N ARG A 306 -16.83 -4.95 13.95
CA ARG A 306 -16.00 -4.72 15.14
C ARG A 306 -15.00 -5.84 15.36
N GLU A 307 -15.38 -7.08 15.02
CA GLU A 307 -14.44 -8.21 15.06
C GLU A 307 -13.35 -8.04 13.99
N LEU A 308 -13.72 -7.61 12.78
CA LEU A 308 -12.74 -7.33 11.71
C LEU A 308 -11.78 -6.22 12.12
N GLU A 309 -12.28 -5.09 12.64
CA GLU A 309 -11.46 -3.98 13.14
C GLU A 309 -10.56 -4.42 14.30
N THR A 310 -11.06 -5.27 15.19
CA THR A 310 -10.27 -5.83 16.29
C THR A 310 -9.17 -6.75 15.78
N ILE A 311 -9.41 -7.54 14.73
CA ILE A 311 -8.42 -8.41 14.13
C ILE A 311 -7.35 -7.59 13.39
N THR A 312 -7.75 -6.61 12.60
CA THR A 312 -6.81 -5.80 11.81
C THR A 312 -6.05 -4.78 12.65
N GLY A 313 -6.68 -4.25 13.69
CA GLY A 313 -6.17 -3.14 14.50
C GLY A 313 -6.29 -1.78 13.83
N GLU A 314 -6.70 -1.74 12.57
CA GLU A 314 -6.85 -0.54 11.77
C GLU A 314 -8.15 -0.63 10.95
N PRO A 315 -9.10 0.31 11.13
CA PRO A 315 -10.37 0.29 10.41
C PRO A 315 -10.20 0.30 8.89
N SER A 316 -9.14 0.93 8.38
CA SER A 316 -8.86 0.97 6.94
C SER A 316 -8.38 -0.36 6.35
N HIS A 317 -8.03 -1.34 7.18
CA HIS A 317 -7.68 -2.70 6.75
C HIS A 317 -8.86 -3.69 6.89
N ALA A 318 -9.98 -3.25 7.48
CA ALA A 318 -11.21 -4.00 7.53
C ALA A 318 -12.09 -3.59 6.34
N VAL A 319 -12.30 -4.50 5.40
CA VAL A 319 -13.08 -4.28 4.19
C VAL A 319 -14.39 -5.05 4.29
N SER A 320 -15.51 -4.37 4.12
CA SER A 320 -16.82 -5.02 4.05
C SER A 320 -17.30 -5.08 2.61
N VAL A 321 -17.73 -6.27 2.19
CA VAL A 321 -18.38 -6.52 0.90
C VAL A 321 -19.81 -7.00 1.10
N SER A 322 -20.67 -6.84 0.09
CA SER A 322 -22.05 -7.31 0.21
C SER A 322 -22.13 -8.83 0.14
N ASP A 323 -21.34 -9.44 -0.75
CA ASP A 323 -21.19 -10.88 -0.93
C ASP A 323 -19.76 -11.24 -1.38
N PHE A 324 -19.39 -12.51 -1.29
CA PHE A 324 -18.10 -12.99 -1.81
C PHE A 324 -17.96 -12.78 -3.33
N THR A 325 -19.06 -12.69 -4.08
CA THR A 325 -19.00 -12.31 -5.51
C THR A 325 -18.42 -10.92 -5.76
N ASP A 326 -18.42 -10.04 -4.75
CA ASP A 326 -17.87 -8.68 -4.85
C ASP A 326 -16.37 -8.61 -4.48
N LEU A 327 -15.74 -9.73 -4.12
CA LEU A 327 -14.30 -9.80 -3.83
C LEU A 327 -13.42 -9.21 -4.95
N PRO A 328 -13.74 -9.33 -6.26
CA PRO A 328 -12.99 -8.65 -7.30
C PRO A 328 -12.95 -7.12 -7.13
N ASN A 329 -14.00 -6.50 -6.58
CA ASN A 329 -14.06 -5.06 -6.35
C ASN A 329 -13.12 -4.62 -5.21
N VAL A 330 -12.81 -5.52 -4.27
CA VAL A 330 -11.81 -5.27 -3.22
C VAL A 330 -10.41 -5.10 -3.83
N GLN A 331 -10.15 -5.69 -5.00
CA GLN A 331 -8.88 -5.48 -5.72
C GLN A 331 -8.78 -4.05 -6.27
N GLU A 332 -9.91 -3.40 -6.54
CA GLU A 332 -9.96 -1.99 -6.96
C GLU A 332 -9.85 -1.02 -5.77
N HIS A 333 -9.99 -1.50 -4.54
CA HIS A 333 -9.63 -0.72 -3.35
C HIS A 333 -8.11 -0.55 -3.32
N GLY A 334 -7.62 0.55 -3.87
CA GLY A 334 -6.19 0.86 -4.00
C GLY A 334 -5.39 0.75 -2.69
N LEU A 335 -6.04 0.92 -1.54
CA LEU A 335 -5.40 0.67 -0.24
C LEU A 335 -5.08 -0.82 0.01
N PHE A 336 -6.01 -1.75 -0.30
CA PHE A 336 -5.78 -3.19 -0.14
C PHE A 336 -4.57 -3.64 -0.98
N PHE A 337 -4.60 -3.25 -2.26
CA PHE A 337 -3.58 -3.65 -3.22
C PHE A 337 -2.24 -2.97 -2.92
N PHE A 338 -2.22 -1.69 -2.53
CA PHE A 338 -0.99 -0.99 -2.12
C PHE A 338 -0.37 -1.62 -0.87
N VAL A 339 -1.17 -1.92 0.16
CA VAL A 339 -0.68 -2.52 1.41
C VAL A 339 -0.11 -3.91 1.15
N LEU A 340 -0.76 -4.74 0.34
CA LEU A 340 -0.24 -6.07 -0.01
C LEU A 340 1.03 -5.98 -0.89
N GLN A 341 1.08 -5.05 -1.85
CA GLN A 341 2.21 -4.89 -2.77
C GLN A 341 3.44 -4.26 -2.10
N ASN A 342 3.26 -3.37 -1.11
CA ASN A 342 4.35 -2.63 -0.47
C ASN A 342 4.68 -3.08 0.96
N SER A 343 3.98 -4.09 1.49
CA SER A 343 4.38 -4.73 2.74
C SER A 343 5.72 -5.45 2.60
N CYS A 344 6.47 -5.56 3.70
CA CYS A 344 7.81 -6.15 3.68
C CYS A 344 7.99 -7.10 4.87
N GLY A 345 8.53 -8.28 4.59
CA GLY A 345 8.84 -9.28 5.62
C GLY A 345 10.09 -8.92 6.41
N CYS A 346 9.93 -8.80 7.72
CA CYS A 346 11.00 -8.35 8.63
C CYS A 346 11.62 -9.44 9.51
N LYS A 347 11.26 -10.71 9.31
CA LYS A 347 11.72 -11.81 10.18
C LYS A 347 12.72 -12.73 9.50
N GLU A 348 13.69 -13.20 10.28
CA GLU A 348 14.67 -14.22 9.89
C GLU A 348 13.95 -15.46 9.36
N ARG A 349 14.35 -15.91 8.17
CA ARG A 349 13.70 -17.01 7.46
C ARG A 349 14.02 -18.34 8.15
N VAL A 350 13.07 -18.89 8.89
CA VAL A 350 13.14 -20.28 9.39
C VAL A 350 12.02 -21.09 8.74
N GLN A 351 12.31 -22.38 8.51
CA GLN A 351 11.59 -23.38 7.71
C GLN A 351 10.09 -23.12 7.48
N PHE A 352 9.75 -22.79 6.23
CA PHE A 352 8.39 -22.92 5.71
C PHE A 352 8.24 -24.32 5.15
N TYR A 353 7.09 -24.95 5.41
CA TYR A 353 6.66 -26.10 4.62
C TYR A 353 6.36 -25.58 3.21
N HIS A 354 7.18 -25.97 2.24
CA HIS A 354 6.87 -25.83 0.82
C HIS A 354 5.61 -26.65 0.56
N VAL A 355 4.46 -25.99 0.46
CA VAL A 355 3.34 -26.59 -0.27
C VAL A 355 3.60 -26.25 -1.73
N ALA A 356 3.99 -27.26 -2.49
CA ALA A 356 4.29 -27.13 -3.90
C ALA A 356 3.15 -26.39 -4.61
N LEU A 357 3.54 -25.41 -5.43
CA LEU A 357 2.69 -24.89 -6.50
C LEU A 357 2.14 -26.07 -7.26
#